data_AF-A0A5M7PGG3-F1
#
_entry.id   AF-A0A5M7PGG3-F1
#
_cell.length_a   1.000
_cell.length_b   1.000
_cell.length_c   1.000
_cell.angle_alpha   90.00
_cell.angle_beta   90.00
_cell.angle_gamma   90.00
#
_symmetry.space_group_name_H-M   'P 1'
#
loop_
_entity.id
_entity.type
_entity.pdbx_description
1 polymer ?
#
loop_
_entity_poly.entity_id
_entity_poly.type
_entity_poly.pdbx_seq_one_letter_code
_entity_poly.pdbx_strand_id
1 'polypeptide(L)' 'MSLSVEAKAEIVAKYGRGANDSGSTEVQVAL' A
#
# COMPACT_ATOMS: atom_id res chain seq x y z
N MET A 1 14.54 6.97 3.92
CA MET A 1 13.31 6.23 4.27
C MET A 1 12.64 5.81 2.98
N SER A 2 12.95 4.63 2.46
CA SER A 2 12.42 4.15 1.18
C SER A 2 12.03 2.70 1.37
N LEU A 3 10.73 2.47 1.60
CA LEU A 3 10.15 1.15 1.56
C LEU A 3 10.42 0.53 0.18
N SER A 4 10.80 -0.75 0.13
CA SER A 4 10.99 -1.48 -1.13
C SER A 4 9.70 -1.49 -1.93
N VAL A 5 9.79 -1.48 -3.27
CA VAL A 5 8.61 -1.56 -4.16
C VAL A 5 7.77 -2.80 -3.86
N GLU A 6 8.43 -3.90 -3.48
CA GLU A 6 7.77 -5.16 -3.09
C GLU A 6 6.93 -5.00 -1.81
N ALA A 7 7.49 -4.37 -0.77
CA ALA A 7 6.78 -4.11 0.47
C ALA A 7 5.58 -3.17 0.26
N LYS A 8 5.75 -2.15 -0.60
CA LYS A 8 4.66 -1.26 -1.01
C LYS A 8 3.55 -2.00 -1.75
N ALA A 9 3.90 -2.94 -2.64
CA ALA A 9 2.92 -3.76 -3.35
C ALA A 9 2.17 -4.70 -2.40
N GLU A 10 2.85 -5.29 -1.41
CA GLU A 10 2.23 -6.13 -0.39
C GLU A 10 1.21 -5.34 0.45
N ILE A 11 1.56 -4.11 0.84
CA ILE A 11 0.67 -3.21 1.60
C ILE A 11 -0.56 -2.85 0.78
N VAL A 12 -0.39 -2.45 -0.49
CA VAL A 12 -1.51 -2.11 -1.38
C VAL A 12 -2.39 -3.34 -1.62
N ALA A 13 -1.83 -4.54 -1.74
CA ALA A 13 -2.60 -5.77 -1.91
C ALA A 13 -3.38 -6.17 -0.64
N LYS A 14 -2.83 -5.88 0.54
CA LYS A 14 -3.41 -6.27 1.83
C LYS A 14 -4.44 -5.27 2.36
N TYR A 15 -4.23 -3.98 2.12
CA TYR A 15 -5.04 -2.90 2.68
C TYR A 15 -5.76 -2.06 1.62
N GLY A 16 -5.40 -2.18 0.35
CA GLY A 16 -6.08 -1.49 -0.73
C GLY A 16 -7.46 -2.07 -0.97
N ARG A 17 -8.45 -1.20 -1.20
CA ARG A 17 -9.81 -1.61 -1.58
C ARG A 17 -9.91 -2.03 -3.06
N GLY A 18 -8.79 -1.98 -3.78
CA GLY A 18 -8.62 -2.45 -5.15
C GLY A 18 -7.13 -2.55 -5.49
N ALA A 19 -6.80 -3.28 -6.56
CA ALA A 19 -5.41 -3.61 -6.92
C ALA A 19 -4.47 -2.40 -7.15
N ASN A 20 -5.01 -1.19 -7.32
CA ASN A 20 -4.25 0.06 -7.50
C ASN A 20 -4.62 1.13 -6.46
N ASP A 21 -5.29 0.74 -5.37
CA ASP A 21 -5.73 1.68 -4.36
C ASP A 21 -4.57 2.06 -3.44
N SER A 22 -3.79 3.05 -3.88
CA SER A 22 -2.71 3.67 -3.10
C SER A 22 -3.13 4.95 -2.37
N GLY A 23 -4.39 5.36 -2.54
CA GLY A 23 -4.94 6.62 -2.01
C GLY A 23 -5.77 6.44 -0.74
N SER A 24 -6.17 5.22 -0.40
CA SER A 24 -6.94 4.95 0.81
C SER A 24 -6.14 5.18 2.08
N THR A 25 -6.84 5.63 3.12
CA THR A 25 -6.26 5.91 4.44
C THR A 25 -5.60 4.66 5.03
N GLU A 26 -6.15 3.47 4.85
CA GLU A 26 -5.52 2.24 5.36
C GLU A 26 -4.15 1.98 4.69
N VAL A 27 -4.04 2.23 3.38
CA VAL A 27 -2.79 2.06 2.64
C VAL A 27 -1.79 3.16 2.99
N GLN A 28 -2.22 4.41 3.15
CA GLN A 28 -1.35 5.52 3.53
C GLN A 28 -0.81 5.44 4.97
N VAL A 29 -1.57 4.83 5.89
CA VAL A 29 -1.11 4.59 7.26
C VAL A 29 -0.13 3.42 7.32
N ALA A 30 -0.30 2.43 6.45
CA ALA A 30 0.57 1.26 6.37
C ALA A 30 1.85 1.47 5.56
N LEU A 31 1.87 2.46 4.66
CA LEU A 31 2.99 2.79 3.77
C LEU A 31 3.96 3.80 4.37
#